data_AF-A0A2D7DHM2-F1
#
_entry.id   AF-A0A2D7DHM2-F1
#
_cell.length_a   1.000
_cell.length_b   1.000
_cell.length_c   1.000
_cell.angle_alpha   90.00
_cell.angle_beta   90.00
_cell.angle_gamma   90.00
#
_symmetry.space_group_name_H-M   'P 1'
#
loop_
_entity.id
_entity.type
_entity.pdbx_description
1 polymer ?
#
loop_
_entity_poly.entity_id
_entity_poly.type
_entity_poly.pdbx_seq_one_letter_code
_entity_poly.pdbx_strand_id
1 'polypeptide(L)'
;MRMIQRSWKIGGIALLAYVLWTTFTVPLGPGLLEFRELEFRERNEAAFSAANTNRIETYELIGLGTHWTVQPEELRLFIRKGDQIAPLPVIDVIDDTHAQVALLLPDTLPSQAWDVLINHPVDGTLFLQNGLFVSGFVVDESARLPRPQFEERIADLPHHFPFQPRIFETIRNLMLHVPMWFTMFLLMGIAFVASIRQLSQKAGGSSLFDLRAEASVQVGMMFGVLGLLTGSLWARYTWGAWWVDDPQLNGALVTVLVYAGYLILRGSVEDERLKARLAAVYNLFAFVILMILLMVLPRFTESLHPGKGGNPGFNSYDLDSSLRAVFYPAVLGWMLLGTWMYRIRLQATQLNRKLHRLNE
;
A
#
# COMPACT_ATOMS: atom_id res chain seq x y z
N MET A 1 -4.86 -39.37 -8.93
CA MET A 1 -3.89 -38.93 -7.88
C MET A 1 -2.86 -37.89 -8.35
N ARG A 2 -2.21 -38.03 -9.53
CA ARG A 2 -1.25 -37.01 -10.06
C ARG A 2 -1.87 -35.65 -10.39
N MET A 3 -3.15 -35.62 -10.79
CA MET A 3 -3.87 -34.37 -11.14
C MET A 3 -4.11 -33.49 -9.90
N ILE A 4 -4.48 -34.10 -8.76
CA ILE A 4 -4.63 -33.41 -7.46
C ILE A 4 -3.29 -32.86 -6.95
N GLN A 5 -2.15 -33.51 -7.25
CA GLN A 5 -0.84 -32.99 -6.86
C GLN A 5 -0.41 -31.73 -7.65
N ARG A 6 -1.04 -31.45 -8.79
CA ARG A 6 -0.75 -30.29 -9.65
C ARG A 6 -1.78 -29.18 -9.54
N SER A 7 -2.97 -29.45 -8.98
CA SER A 7 -4.09 -28.49 -8.94
C SER A 7 -3.73 -27.17 -8.24
N TRP A 8 -3.00 -27.21 -7.12
CA TRP A 8 -2.57 -25.99 -6.41
C TRP A 8 -1.55 -25.16 -7.21
N LYS A 9 -0.73 -25.78 -8.08
CA LYS A 9 0.21 -25.06 -8.95
C LYS A 9 -0.54 -24.33 -10.05
N ILE A 10 -1.49 -25.02 -10.68
CA ILE A 10 -2.37 -24.44 -11.71
C ILE A 10 -3.21 -23.32 -11.09
N GLY A 11 -3.78 -23.54 -9.90
CA GLY A 11 -4.50 -22.52 -9.15
C GLY A 11 -3.63 -21.30 -8.82
N GLY A 12 -2.39 -21.50 -8.38
CA GLY A 12 -1.45 -20.40 -8.13
C GLY A 12 -1.15 -19.57 -9.39
N ILE A 13 -0.93 -20.21 -10.54
CA ILE A 13 -0.72 -19.52 -11.82
C ILE A 13 -1.99 -18.77 -12.24
N ALA A 14 -3.16 -19.40 -12.12
CA ALA A 14 -4.44 -18.77 -12.47
C ALA A 14 -4.73 -17.54 -11.60
N LEU A 15 -4.43 -17.60 -10.30
CA LEU A 15 -4.55 -16.45 -9.39
C LEU A 15 -3.62 -15.32 -9.81
N LEU A 16 -2.36 -15.60 -10.13
CA LEU A 16 -1.42 -14.57 -10.58
C LEU A 16 -1.81 -13.99 -11.95
N ALA A 17 -2.36 -14.80 -12.86
CA ALA A 17 -2.88 -14.32 -14.14
C ALA A 17 -4.09 -13.38 -13.93
N TYR A 18 -5.02 -13.75 -13.04
CA TYR A 18 -6.13 -12.90 -12.64
C TYR A 18 -5.65 -11.57 -12.03
N VAL A 19 -4.67 -11.63 -11.12
CA VAL A 19 -4.09 -10.45 -10.49
C VAL A 19 -3.42 -9.54 -11.51
N LEU A 20 -2.61 -10.08 -12.41
CA LEU A 20 -1.95 -9.28 -13.45
C LEU A 20 -2.98 -8.64 -14.37
N TRP A 21 -3.97 -9.41 -14.84
CA TRP A 21 -5.05 -8.88 -15.66
C TRP A 21 -5.76 -7.72 -14.96
N THR A 22 -6.31 -7.94 -13.78
CA THR A 22 -7.04 -6.91 -13.02
C THR A 22 -6.20 -5.70 -12.68
N THR A 23 -4.93 -5.91 -12.30
CA THR A 23 -3.99 -4.81 -11.97
C THR A 23 -3.78 -3.87 -13.15
N PHE A 24 -3.85 -4.33 -14.39
CA PHE A 24 -3.62 -3.50 -15.58
C PHE A 24 -4.90 -3.10 -16.33
N THR A 25 -6.05 -3.75 -16.09
CA THR A 25 -7.30 -3.45 -16.80
C THR A 25 -8.33 -2.69 -15.98
N VAL A 26 -8.29 -2.78 -14.65
CA VAL A 26 -9.25 -2.09 -13.77
C VAL A 26 -8.87 -0.60 -13.71
N PRO A 27 -9.77 0.35 -14.01
CA PRO A 27 -9.44 1.77 -13.98
C PRO A 27 -9.22 2.28 -12.55
N LEU A 28 -8.52 3.41 -12.43
CA LEU A 28 -8.50 4.18 -11.18
C LEU A 28 -9.85 4.90 -11.04
N GLY A 29 -10.37 4.96 -9.82
CA GLY A 29 -11.62 5.63 -9.50
C GLY A 29 -11.52 7.15 -9.50
N PRO A 30 -12.67 7.83 -9.36
CA PRO A 30 -12.72 9.28 -9.29
C PRO A 30 -11.99 9.82 -8.05
N GLY A 31 -11.43 11.02 -8.18
CA GLY A 31 -10.66 11.67 -7.13
C GLY A 31 -10.73 13.19 -7.17
N LEU A 32 -10.35 13.83 -6.06
CA LEU A 32 -10.09 15.27 -6.00
C LEU A 32 -8.58 15.51 -6.09
N LEU A 33 -8.17 16.41 -6.98
CA LEU A 33 -6.78 16.80 -7.18
C LEU A 33 -6.43 18.07 -6.41
N GLU A 34 -7.24 19.10 -6.60
CA GLU A 34 -6.92 20.43 -6.14
C GLU A 34 -8.20 21.23 -5.86
N PHE A 35 -8.11 22.14 -4.89
CA PHE A 35 -9.10 23.17 -4.64
C PHE A 35 -8.36 24.49 -4.46
N ARG A 36 -8.38 25.34 -5.49
CA ARG A 36 -7.52 26.53 -5.57
C ARG A 36 -8.31 27.80 -5.82
N GLU A 37 -7.77 28.92 -5.38
CA GLU A 37 -8.36 30.23 -5.65
C GLU A 37 -8.22 30.57 -7.14
N LEU A 38 -9.28 31.08 -7.76
CA LEU A 38 -9.25 31.57 -9.14
C LEU A 38 -8.72 33.01 -9.17
N GLU A 39 -7.66 33.26 -9.94
CA GLU A 39 -7.11 34.60 -10.13
C GLU A 39 -8.17 35.54 -10.75
N PHE A 40 -8.14 36.82 -10.36
CA PHE A 40 -9.12 37.84 -10.76
C PHE A 40 -9.35 37.93 -12.28
N ARG A 41 -8.37 37.52 -13.09
CA ARG A 41 -8.40 37.61 -14.56
C ARG A 41 -9.28 36.56 -15.25
N GLU A 42 -9.73 35.54 -14.53
CA GLU A 42 -10.57 34.44 -15.03
C GLU A 42 -12.03 34.52 -14.55
N ARG A 43 -12.39 35.60 -13.84
CA ARG A 43 -13.78 35.84 -13.41
C ARG A 43 -14.63 36.27 -14.61
N ASN A 44 -15.63 35.46 -14.96
CA ASN A 44 -16.71 35.91 -15.83
C ASN A 44 -17.42 37.11 -15.17
N GLU A 45 -17.29 38.30 -15.76
CA GLU A 45 -17.85 39.58 -15.25
C GLU A 45 -19.40 39.61 -15.17
N ALA A 46 -20.10 38.55 -15.55
CA ALA A 46 -21.56 38.52 -15.64
C ALA A 46 -22.30 38.17 -14.32
N ALA A 47 -21.61 37.74 -13.26
CA ALA A 47 -22.28 37.17 -12.07
C ALA A 47 -22.39 38.09 -10.84
N PHE A 48 -21.86 39.32 -10.86
CA PHE A 48 -21.69 40.08 -9.63
C PHE A 48 -22.20 41.52 -9.67
N SER A 49 -23.52 41.66 -9.48
CA SER A 49 -24.13 42.92 -9.07
C SER A 49 -25.27 42.64 -8.09
N ALA A 50 -24.94 42.50 -6.81
CA ALA A 50 -25.73 43.02 -5.68
C ALA A 50 -25.14 42.58 -4.33
N ALA A 51 -25.17 43.53 -3.39
CA ALA A 51 -25.03 43.38 -1.94
C ALA A 51 -23.62 43.40 -1.33
N ASN A 52 -23.43 44.44 -0.52
CA ASN A 52 -22.33 44.74 0.40
C ASN A 52 -21.79 43.55 1.23
N THR A 53 -20.50 43.68 1.57
CA THR A 53 -19.80 43.21 2.78
C THR A 53 -19.27 41.78 2.94
N ASN A 54 -19.43 40.86 2.00
CA ASN A 54 -18.67 39.59 2.05
C ASN A 54 -17.73 39.49 0.86
N ARG A 55 -16.43 39.26 1.12
CA ARG A 55 -15.48 38.85 0.08
C ARG A 55 -15.96 37.52 -0.49
N ILE A 56 -16.64 37.53 -1.63
CA ILE A 56 -16.90 36.29 -2.37
C ILE A 56 -15.62 35.97 -3.14
N GLU A 57 -14.82 35.12 -2.51
CA GLU A 57 -13.67 34.50 -3.14
C GLU A 57 -14.16 33.30 -3.94
N THR A 58 -13.73 33.21 -5.19
CA THR A 58 -14.12 32.14 -6.11
C THR A 58 -12.98 31.15 -6.20
N TYR A 59 -13.30 29.88 -6.05
CA TYR A 59 -12.37 28.77 -6.12
C TYR A 59 -12.72 27.85 -7.27
N GLU A 60 -11.71 27.20 -7.81
CA GLU A 60 -11.83 26.09 -8.76
C GLU A 60 -11.60 24.78 -8.02
N LEU A 61 -12.56 23.87 -8.19
CA LEU A 61 -12.45 22.48 -7.78
C LEU A 61 -12.00 21.65 -8.99
N ILE A 62 -10.91 20.90 -8.82
CA ILE A 62 -10.33 20.06 -9.86
C ILE A 62 -10.39 18.60 -9.42
N GLY A 63 -11.07 17.79 -10.21
CA GLY A 63 -11.21 16.35 -10.06
C GLY A 63 -10.35 15.55 -11.04
N LEU A 64 -10.34 14.23 -10.87
CA LEU A 64 -9.77 13.27 -11.80
C LEU A 64 -10.76 12.13 -12.01
N GLY A 65 -11.11 11.85 -13.26
CA GLY A 65 -11.99 10.71 -13.59
C GLY A 65 -13.39 10.80 -12.97
N THR A 66 -13.83 12.02 -12.62
CA THR A 66 -15.14 12.34 -12.09
C THR A 66 -16.16 12.49 -13.22
N HIS A 67 -17.46 12.61 -12.88
CA HIS A 67 -18.56 12.68 -13.84
C HIS A 67 -19.53 13.81 -13.51
N TRP A 68 -19.01 14.98 -13.10
CA TRP A 68 -19.84 16.05 -12.53
C TRP A 68 -20.87 16.65 -13.49
N THR A 69 -20.74 16.45 -14.81
CA THR A 69 -21.79 16.87 -15.75
C THR A 69 -23.03 15.96 -15.73
N VAL A 70 -22.93 14.80 -15.08
CA VAL A 70 -24.05 13.87 -14.88
C VAL A 70 -24.80 14.27 -13.61
N GLN A 71 -25.88 15.06 -13.74
CA GLN A 71 -26.62 15.67 -12.62
C GLN A 71 -25.80 16.75 -11.88
N PRO A 72 -25.35 17.81 -12.58
CA PRO A 72 -24.51 18.86 -12.02
C PRO A 72 -25.18 19.57 -10.82
N GLU A 73 -26.51 19.66 -10.83
CA GLU A 73 -27.30 20.22 -9.75
C GLU A 73 -27.25 19.41 -8.44
N GLU A 74 -26.77 18.17 -8.48
CA GLU A 74 -26.57 17.30 -7.32
C GLU A 74 -25.15 17.34 -6.75
N LEU A 75 -24.19 18.00 -7.41
CA LEU A 75 -22.86 18.20 -6.84
C LEU A 75 -22.97 19.05 -5.58
N ARG A 76 -22.54 18.50 -4.45
CA ARG A 76 -22.51 19.17 -3.15
C ARG A 76 -21.09 19.20 -2.63
N LEU A 77 -20.59 20.37 -2.26
CA LEU A 77 -19.26 20.55 -1.70
C LEU A 77 -19.34 20.96 -0.23
N PHE A 78 -18.44 20.40 0.56
CA PHE A 78 -18.31 20.67 1.98
C PHE A 78 -16.84 20.87 2.35
N ILE A 79 -16.60 21.63 3.41
CA ILE A 79 -15.31 21.69 4.09
C ILE A 79 -15.42 21.05 5.47
N ARG A 80 -14.39 20.35 5.92
CA ARG A 80 -14.37 19.68 7.22
C ARG A 80 -13.11 19.97 8.03
N LYS A 81 -13.31 20.16 9.34
CA LYS A 81 -12.24 20.15 10.34
C LYS A 81 -12.71 19.46 11.61
N GLY A 82 -12.15 18.29 11.91
CA GLY A 82 -12.59 17.47 13.04
C GLY A 82 -14.07 17.08 12.89
N ASP A 83 -14.91 17.53 13.82
CA ASP A 83 -16.36 17.29 13.82
C ASP A 83 -17.18 18.43 13.19
N GLN A 84 -16.52 19.48 12.70
CA GLN A 84 -17.17 20.62 12.05
C GLN A 84 -17.17 20.42 10.53
N ILE A 85 -18.35 20.62 9.93
CA ILE A 85 -18.55 20.56 8.48
C ILE A 85 -19.33 21.80 8.07
N ALA A 86 -18.99 22.43 6.95
CA ALA A 86 -19.78 23.52 6.37
C ALA A 86 -19.95 23.33 4.86
N PRO A 87 -21.16 23.58 4.30
CA PRO A 87 -21.38 23.48 2.87
C PRO A 87 -20.80 24.71 2.16
N LEU A 88 -20.30 24.52 0.94
CA LEU A 88 -19.95 25.62 0.05
C LEU A 88 -20.83 25.57 -1.21
N PRO A 89 -21.35 26.71 -1.67
CA PRO A 89 -22.15 26.77 -2.89
C PRO A 89 -21.29 26.51 -4.13
N VAL A 90 -21.69 25.52 -4.92
CA VAL A 90 -21.20 25.32 -6.29
C VAL A 90 -21.88 26.35 -7.18
N ILE A 91 -21.09 27.18 -7.85
CA ILE A 91 -21.56 28.24 -8.75
C ILE A 91 -21.92 27.63 -10.10
N ASP A 92 -20.99 26.86 -10.67
CA ASP A 92 -21.11 26.28 -11.99
C ASP A 92 -20.29 25.00 -12.10
N VAL A 93 -20.77 24.04 -12.90
CA VAL A 93 -20.02 22.84 -13.27
C VAL A 93 -19.56 23.03 -14.71
N ILE A 94 -18.26 23.26 -14.88
CA ILE A 94 -17.66 23.59 -16.18
C ILE A 94 -17.60 22.33 -17.06
N ASP A 95 -17.09 21.24 -16.50
CA ASP A 95 -16.98 19.93 -17.14
C ASP A 95 -16.99 18.81 -16.09
N ASP A 96 -16.71 17.58 -16.53
CA ASP A 96 -16.74 16.40 -15.66
C ASP A 96 -15.77 16.47 -14.48
N THR A 97 -14.75 17.31 -14.57
CA THR A 97 -13.61 17.43 -13.64
C THR A 97 -13.38 18.84 -13.11
N HIS A 98 -14.10 19.86 -13.57
CA HIS A 98 -13.92 21.25 -13.13
C HIS A 98 -15.25 21.85 -12.68
N ALA A 99 -15.24 22.46 -11.50
CA ALA A 99 -16.38 23.21 -10.98
C ALA A 99 -15.93 24.50 -10.29
N GLN A 100 -16.73 25.57 -10.41
CA GLN A 100 -16.51 26.82 -9.69
C GLN A 100 -17.30 26.83 -8.39
N VAL A 101 -16.67 27.29 -7.32
CA VAL A 101 -17.22 27.27 -5.97
C VAL A 101 -17.05 28.64 -5.34
N ALA A 102 -18.09 29.13 -4.66
CA ALA A 102 -18.02 30.36 -3.89
C ALA A 102 -17.63 30.04 -2.44
N LEU A 103 -16.62 30.74 -1.93
CA LEU A 103 -16.25 30.66 -0.52
C LEU A 103 -17.09 31.65 0.28
N LEU A 104 -18.13 31.15 0.94
CA LEU A 104 -19.01 31.92 1.84
C LEU A 104 -18.77 31.47 3.28
N LEU A 105 -17.72 32.00 3.90
CA LEU A 105 -17.34 31.67 5.27
C LEU A 105 -17.48 32.89 6.20
N PRO A 106 -17.77 32.68 7.49
CA PRO A 106 -17.75 33.75 8.49
C PRO A 106 -16.31 34.26 8.72
N ASP A 107 -16.19 35.51 9.18
CA ASP A 107 -14.88 36.16 9.44
C ASP A 107 -14.04 35.44 10.51
N THR A 108 -14.69 34.67 11.38
CA THR A 108 -14.05 33.87 12.44
C THR A 108 -14.20 32.38 12.16
N LEU A 109 -13.08 31.67 12.07
CA LEU A 109 -13.02 30.24 11.75
C LEU A 109 -12.20 29.45 12.78
N PRO A 110 -12.53 28.18 13.03
CA PRO A 110 -11.76 27.33 13.96
C PRO A 110 -10.39 26.89 13.45
N SER A 111 -10.10 27.03 12.15
CA SER A 111 -8.80 26.65 11.58
C SER A 111 -8.53 27.37 10.28
N GLN A 112 -7.26 27.45 9.90
CA GLN A 112 -6.82 27.95 8.59
C GLN A 112 -6.76 26.84 7.53
N ALA A 113 -6.71 25.57 7.94
CA ALA A 113 -6.57 24.44 7.03
C ALA A 113 -7.77 23.49 7.17
N TRP A 114 -8.44 23.24 6.04
CA TRP A 114 -9.67 22.46 5.97
C TRP A 114 -9.54 21.34 4.95
N ASP A 115 -10.16 20.22 5.26
CA ASP A 115 -10.39 19.18 4.27
C ASP A 115 -11.53 19.60 3.35
N VAL A 116 -11.47 19.19 2.08
CA VAL A 116 -12.54 19.42 1.09
C VAL A 116 -13.21 18.08 0.79
N LEU A 117 -14.53 18.06 0.81
CA LEU A 117 -15.36 16.90 0.51
C LEU A 117 -16.35 17.25 -0.58
N ILE A 118 -16.63 16.30 -1.45
CA ILE A 118 -17.80 16.38 -2.32
C ILE A 118 -18.68 15.17 -2.17
N ASN A 119 -19.96 15.36 -2.48
CA ASN A 119 -20.90 14.28 -2.74
C ASN A 119 -21.46 14.43 -4.15
N HIS A 120 -21.42 13.35 -4.90
CA HIS A 120 -21.99 13.25 -6.24
C HIS A 120 -22.73 11.89 -6.39
N PRO A 121 -23.87 11.81 -7.11
CA PRO A 121 -24.60 10.54 -7.28
C PRO A 121 -23.78 9.43 -7.93
N VAL A 122 -22.95 9.78 -8.91
CA VAL A 122 -22.13 8.81 -9.66
C VAL A 122 -20.80 8.55 -8.95
N ASP A 123 -20.10 9.61 -8.56
CA ASP A 123 -18.73 9.49 -8.02
C ASP A 123 -18.70 9.18 -6.52
N GLY A 124 -19.85 9.23 -5.85
CA GLY A 124 -19.95 9.05 -4.40
C GLY A 124 -19.35 10.21 -3.63
N THR A 125 -18.86 9.91 -2.42
CA THR A 125 -18.13 10.88 -1.60
C THR A 125 -16.64 10.86 -1.92
N LEU A 126 -16.10 11.99 -2.36
CA LEU A 126 -14.65 12.18 -2.56
C LEU A 126 -14.09 13.13 -1.51
N PHE A 127 -12.80 12.97 -1.21
CA PHE A 127 -12.12 13.68 -0.14
C PHE A 127 -10.73 14.15 -0.56
N LEU A 128 -10.42 15.41 -0.26
CA LEU A 128 -9.10 16.02 -0.40
C LEU A 128 -8.63 16.53 0.96
N GLN A 129 -7.59 15.90 1.49
CA GLN A 129 -7.03 16.27 2.79
C GLN A 129 -6.33 17.63 2.72
N ASN A 130 -6.62 18.52 3.67
CA ASN A 130 -6.08 19.88 3.69
C ASN A 130 -6.20 20.58 2.32
N GLY A 131 -7.33 20.40 1.63
CA GLY A 131 -7.55 20.96 0.29
C GLY A 131 -7.77 22.47 0.27
N LEU A 132 -8.18 23.08 1.40
CA LEU A 132 -8.42 24.52 1.49
C LEU A 132 -7.55 25.15 2.58
N PHE A 133 -6.81 26.19 2.20
CA PHE A 133 -6.10 27.08 3.10
C PHE A 133 -6.67 28.49 3.00
N VAL A 134 -7.24 28.98 4.10
CA VAL A 134 -7.82 30.33 4.17
C VAL A 134 -6.87 31.28 4.88
N SER A 135 -6.71 32.48 4.33
CA SER A 135 -5.89 33.55 4.89
C SER A 135 -6.73 34.81 5.11
N GLY A 136 -6.38 35.62 6.11
CA GLY A 136 -7.13 36.86 6.41
C GLY A 136 -8.39 36.69 7.28
N PHE A 137 -8.67 35.47 7.77
CA PHE A 137 -9.73 35.19 8.74
C PHE A 137 -9.19 35.17 10.18
N VAL A 138 -10.03 35.52 11.16
CA VAL A 138 -9.70 35.39 12.58
C VAL A 138 -9.82 33.92 12.97
N VAL A 139 -8.75 33.36 13.56
CA VAL A 139 -8.76 31.96 13.99
C VAL A 139 -9.14 31.86 15.46
N ASP A 140 -10.26 31.20 15.74
CA ASP A 140 -10.73 30.90 17.08
C ASP A 140 -11.22 29.45 17.14
N GLU A 141 -10.45 28.56 17.79
CA GLU A 141 -10.76 27.13 17.92
C GLU A 141 -12.10 26.85 18.63
N SER A 142 -12.62 27.82 19.39
CA SER A 142 -13.92 27.74 20.05
C SER A 142 -15.08 28.03 19.09
N ALA A 143 -14.83 28.64 17.93
CA ALA A 143 -15.83 28.88 16.91
C ALA A 143 -16.48 27.56 16.46
N ARG A 144 -17.78 27.63 16.17
CA ARG A 144 -18.60 26.49 15.73
C ARG A 144 -19.35 26.87 14.47
N LEU A 145 -19.15 26.08 13.42
CA LEU A 145 -19.94 26.17 12.19
C LEU A 145 -21.24 25.37 12.31
N PRO A 146 -22.32 25.77 11.58
CA PRO A 146 -23.52 24.97 11.48
C PRO A 146 -23.18 23.56 11.00
N ARG A 147 -23.72 22.53 11.62
CA ARG A 147 -23.50 21.14 11.20
C ARG A 147 -24.62 20.72 10.24
N PRO A 148 -24.40 20.73 8.92
CA PRO A 148 -25.37 20.16 7.99
C PRO A 148 -25.45 18.65 8.22
N GLN A 149 -26.57 18.04 7.81
CA GLN A 149 -26.60 16.60 7.62
C GLN A 149 -25.69 16.26 6.44
N PHE A 150 -24.63 15.53 6.71
CA PHE A 150 -23.73 14.98 5.71
C PHE A 150 -23.85 13.46 5.76
N GLU A 151 -24.22 12.87 4.64
CA GLU A 151 -24.29 11.42 4.48
C GLU A 151 -23.28 11.01 3.40
N GLU A 152 -22.40 10.06 3.74
CA GLU A 152 -21.44 9.53 2.78
C GLU A 152 -22.17 8.69 1.72
N ARG A 153 -21.85 8.94 0.45
CA ARG A 153 -22.38 8.20 -0.70
C ARG A 153 -21.31 7.25 -1.23
N ILE A 154 -21.76 6.05 -1.62
CA ILE A 154 -20.92 5.09 -2.33
C ILE A 154 -21.01 5.40 -3.82
N ALA A 155 -19.88 5.35 -4.52
CA ALA A 155 -19.85 5.57 -5.97
C ALA A 155 -20.66 4.50 -6.72
N ASP A 156 -21.51 4.93 -7.65
CA ASP A 156 -22.24 4.07 -8.58
C ASP A 156 -21.42 3.89 -9.86
N LEU A 157 -20.30 3.17 -9.72
CA LEU A 157 -19.35 2.92 -10.80
C LEU A 157 -19.02 1.43 -10.90
N PRO A 158 -18.64 0.95 -12.10
CA PRO A 158 -18.01 -0.35 -12.25
C PRO A 158 -16.78 -0.48 -11.33
N HIS A 159 -16.35 -1.72 -11.09
CA HIS A 159 -15.19 -1.99 -10.25
C HIS A 159 -13.97 -1.17 -10.70
N HIS A 160 -13.41 -0.40 -9.76
CA HIS A 160 -12.29 0.49 -9.95
C HIS A 160 -11.38 0.44 -8.72
N PHE A 161 -10.12 0.84 -8.87
CA PHE A 161 -9.23 1.01 -7.72
C PHE A 161 -9.48 2.36 -7.03
N PRO A 162 -9.39 2.44 -5.70
CA PRO A 162 -9.61 3.68 -4.99
C PRO A 162 -8.55 4.72 -5.39
N PHE A 163 -8.99 5.96 -5.60
CA PHE A 163 -8.09 7.07 -5.82
C PHE A 163 -7.39 7.44 -4.50
N GLN A 164 -6.06 7.60 -4.56
CA GLN A 164 -5.28 8.16 -3.46
C GLN A 164 -4.40 9.31 -3.96
N PRO A 165 -4.58 10.55 -3.47
CA PRO A 165 -3.88 11.74 -3.98
C PRO A 165 -2.35 11.68 -3.90
N ARG A 166 -1.78 10.79 -3.10
CA ARG A 166 -0.32 10.66 -2.94
C ARG A 166 0.32 9.64 -3.87
N ILE A 167 -0.44 8.66 -4.35
CA ILE A 167 0.11 7.49 -5.07
C ILE A 167 -0.53 7.27 -6.44
N PHE A 168 -1.72 7.82 -6.73
CA PHE A 168 -2.36 7.72 -8.04
C PHE A 168 -2.31 6.28 -8.61
N GLU A 169 -1.90 6.12 -9.87
CA GLU A 169 -1.76 4.84 -10.56
C GLU A 169 -0.69 3.91 -9.95
N THR A 170 0.24 4.44 -9.15
CA THR A 170 1.28 3.61 -8.51
C THR A 170 0.70 2.66 -7.44
N ILE A 171 -0.53 2.89 -6.98
CA ILE A 171 -1.26 1.97 -6.08
C ILE A 171 -1.33 0.54 -6.63
N ARG A 172 -1.31 0.38 -7.97
CA ARG A 172 -1.30 -0.91 -8.66
C ARG A 172 -0.11 -1.79 -8.26
N ASN A 173 1.04 -1.17 -7.98
CA ASN A 173 2.24 -1.89 -7.57
C ASN A 173 2.06 -2.59 -6.21
N LEU A 174 1.09 -2.16 -5.38
CA LEU A 174 0.76 -2.82 -4.12
C LEU A 174 0.44 -4.32 -4.33
N MET A 175 -0.25 -4.68 -5.43
CA MET A 175 -0.65 -6.07 -5.72
C MET A 175 0.53 -6.96 -6.12
N LEU A 176 1.69 -6.38 -6.38
CA LEU A 176 2.89 -7.10 -6.80
C LEU A 176 3.93 -7.06 -5.68
N HIS A 177 4.32 -5.86 -5.25
CA HIS A 177 5.38 -5.63 -4.27
C HIS A 177 5.07 -6.25 -2.90
N VAL A 178 3.92 -5.93 -2.31
CA VAL A 178 3.60 -6.34 -0.94
C VAL A 178 3.45 -7.86 -0.81
N PRO A 179 2.75 -8.57 -1.72
CA PRO A 179 2.70 -10.03 -1.74
C PRO A 179 4.06 -10.74 -1.81
N MET A 180 5.08 -10.14 -2.42
CA MET A 180 6.44 -10.69 -2.43
C MET A 180 7.03 -10.72 -1.02
N TRP A 181 6.81 -9.68 -0.21
CA TRP A 181 7.21 -9.67 1.20
C TRP A 181 6.47 -10.72 2.01
N PHE A 182 5.16 -10.86 1.84
CA PHE A 182 4.39 -11.95 2.47
C PHE A 182 4.95 -13.33 2.12
N THR A 183 5.36 -13.52 0.87
CA THR A 183 6.00 -14.77 0.41
C THR A 183 7.36 -14.98 1.07
N MET A 184 8.18 -13.92 1.20
CA MET A 184 9.41 -13.96 1.97
C MET A 184 9.15 -14.34 3.44
N PHE A 185 8.20 -13.71 4.12
CA PHE A 185 7.82 -14.05 5.50
C PHE A 185 7.45 -15.53 5.65
N LEU A 186 6.63 -16.05 4.74
CA LEU A 186 6.25 -17.47 4.72
C LEU A 186 7.50 -18.37 4.62
N LEU A 187 8.38 -18.09 3.67
CA LEU A 187 9.58 -18.89 3.42
C LEU A 187 10.60 -18.79 4.57
N MET A 188 10.77 -17.61 5.17
CA MET A 188 11.62 -17.45 6.36
C MET A 188 10.99 -18.13 7.58
N GLY A 189 9.67 -18.15 7.70
CA GLY A 189 8.97 -18.92 8.73
C GLY A 189 9.15 -20.43 8.58
N ILE A 190 9.09 -20.95 7.34
CA ILE A 190 9.41 -22.36 7.04
C ILE A 190 10.86 -22.67 7.44
N ALA A 191 11.79 -21.77 7.11
CA ALA A 191 13.20 -21.93 7.47
C ALA A 191 13.38 -21.92 9.00
N PHE A 192 12.74 -20.99 9.70
CA PHE A 192 12.79 -20.87 11.16
C PHE A 192 12.32 -22.15 11.85
N VAL A 193 11.16 -22.69 11.45
CA VAL A 193 10.64 -23.96 12.00
C VAL A 193 11.57 -25.14 11.66
N ALA A 194 12.14 -25.17 10.45
CA ALA A 194 13.11 -26.18 10.07
C ALA A 194 14.40 -26.08 10.91
N SER A 195 14.87 -24.88 11.21
CA SER A 195 16.04 -24.64 12.07
C SER A 195 15.80 -25.08 13.52
N ILE A 196 14.62 -24.81 14.09
CA ILE A 196 14.25 -25.32 15.42
C ILE A 196 14.31 -26.86 15.42
N ARG A 197 13.70 -27.49 14.41
CA ARG A 197 13.70 -28.95 14.27
C ARG A 197 15.09 -29.53 14.05
N GLN A 198 15.97 -28.82 13.35
CA GLN A 198 17.37 -29.21 13.16
C GLN A 198 18.13 -29.21 14.48
N LEU A 199 17.90 -28.21 15.34
CA LEU A 199 18.56 -28.11 16.65
C LEU A 199 17.97 -29.05 17.70
N SER A 200 16.69 -29.42 17.58
CA SER A 200 16.04 -30.38 18.48
C SER A 200 16.41 -31.85 18.20
N GLN A 201 17.14 -32.12 17.13
CA GLN A 201 17.58 -33.48 16.81
C GLN A 201 18.73 -33.92 17.73
N LYS A 202 18.72 -35.21 18.12
CA LYS A 202 19.87 -35.83 18.80
C LYS A 202 21.12 -35.76 17.91
N ALA A 203 22.30 -35.78 18.52
CA ALA A 203 23.57 -35.82 17.79
C ALA A 203 23.55 -36.94 16.73
N GLY A 204 23.63 -36.56 15.45
CA GLY A 204 23.50 -37.48 14.29
C GLY A 204 22.14 -37.47 13.58
N GLY A 205 21.21 -36.58 13.95
CA GLY A 205 19.92 -36.46 13.31
C GLY A 205 19.96 -36.04 11.83
N SER A 206 18.83 -36.28 11.15
CA SER A 206 18.66 -36.11 9.71
C SER A 206 18.95 -34.69 9.19
N SER A 207 19.92 -34.60 8.28
CA SER A 207 20.23 -33.42 7.44
C SER A 207 19.03 -32.83 6.68
N LEU A 208 17.88 -33.51 6.64
CA LEU A 208 16.74 -33.05 5.88
C LEU A 208 16.18 -31.70 6.36
N PHE A 209 16.19 -31.41 7.67
CA PHE A 209 15.69 -30.11 8.16
C PHE A 209 16.66 -28.98 7.82
N ASP A 210 17.96 -29.23 7.89
CA ASP A 210 18.98 -28.34 7.37
C ASP A 210 18.78 -28.01 5.87
N LEU A 211 18.59 -29.03 5.02
CA LEU A 211 18.27 -28.83 3.60
C LEU A 211 16.99 -28.01 3.38
N ARG A 212 15.96 -28.23 4.20
CA ARG A 212 14.70 -27.48 4.13
C ARG A 212 14.90 -26.02 4.50
N ALA A 213 15.65 -25.73 5.56
CA ALA A 213 15.96 -24.37 5.95
C ALA A 213 16.75 -23.65 4.85
N GLU A 214 17.81 -24.28 4.34
CA GLU A 214 18.64 -23.74 3.26
C GLU A 214 17.81 -23.39 2.01
N ALA A 215 17.05 -24.37 1.49
CA ALA A 215 16.27 -24.17 0.29
C ALA A 215 15.21 -23.07 0.46
N SER A 216 14.63 -22.97 1.66
CA SER A 216 13.62 -21.96 1.97
C SER A 216 14.22 -20.56 2.06
N VAL A 217 15.38 -20.41 2.73
CA VAL A 217 16.10 -19.12 2.79
C VAL A 217 16.54 -18.66 1.40
N GLN A 218 17.09 -19.56 0.57
CA GLN A 218 17.53 -19.20 -0.79
C GLN A 218 16.38 -18.66 -1.66
N VAL A 219 15.22 -19.30 -1.62
CA VAL A 219 14.04 -18.82 -2.36
C VAL A 219 13.46 -17.57 -1.70
N GLY A 220 13.39 -17.50 -0.37
CA GLY A 220 12.91 -16.32 0.35
C GLY A 220 13.76 -15.08 0.08
N MET A 221 15.08 -15.23 -0.02
CA MET A 221 16.01 -14.15 -0.38
C MET A 221 15.74 -13.59 -1.77
N MET A 222 15.35 -14.44 -2.73
CA MET A 222 14.95 -13.97 -4.06
C MET A 222 13.74 -13.04 -3.97
N PHE A 223 12.73 -13.39 -3.15
CA PHE A 223 11.57 -12.51 -2.92
C PHE A 223 11.94 -11.24 -2.16
N GLY A 224 12.87 -11.30 -1.20
CA GLY A 224 13.37 -10.11 -0.52
C GLY A 224 14.07 -9.14 -1.46
N VAL A 225 14.92 -9.64 -2.36
CA VAL A 225 15.59 -8.82 -3.39
C VAL A 225 14.58 -8.23 -4.37
N LEU A 226 13.63 -9.02 -4.86
CA LEU A 226 12.56 -8.51 -5.73
C LEU A 226 11.69 -7.47 -5.00
N GLY A 227 11.42 -7.67 -3.71
CA GLY A 227 10.75 -6.71 -2.85
C GLY A 227 11.52 -5.39 -2.79
N LEU A 228 12.83 -5.40 -2.54
CA LEU A 228 13.66 -4.20 -2.55
C LEU A 228 13.64 -3.48 -3.91
N LEU A 229 13.78 -4.21 -5.01
CA LEU A 229 13.79 -3.63 -6.36
C LEU A 229 12.44 -2.97 -6.70
N THR A 230 11.34 -3.69 -6.48
CA THR A 230 9.99 -3.18 -6.76
C THR A 230 9.58 -2.05 -5.81
N GLY A 231 10.09 -2.06 -4.57
CA GLY A 231 9.87 -0.99 -3.59
C GLY A 231 10.66 0.28 -3.93
N SER A 232 11.93 0.12 -4.35
CA SER A 232 12.77 1.23 -4.81
C SER A 232 12.19 1.90 -6.07
N LEU A 233 11.68 1.10 -7.01
CA LEU A 233 10.96 1.62 -8.17
C LEU A 233 9.70 2.39 -7.74
N TRP A 234 8.95 1.88 -6.78
CA TRP A 234 7.76 2.58 -6.26
C TRP A 234 8.13 3.91 -5.62
N ALA A 235 9.16 3.93 -4.76
CA ALA A 235 9.68 5.14 -4.13
C ALA A 235 10.05 6.21 -5.16
N ARG A 236 10.65 5.82 -6.30
CA ARG A 236 11.02 6.76 -7.37
C ARG A 236 9.80 7.48 -7.96
N TYR A 237 8.68 6.78 -8.17
CA TYR A 237 7.47 7.36 -8.74
C TYR A 237 6.59 8.07 -7.72
N THR A 238 6.65 7.68 -6.44
CA THR A 238 5.85 8.30 -5.38
C THR A 238 6.53 9.51 -4.75
N TRP A 239 7.84 9.43 -4.51
CA TRP A 239 8.61 10.42 -3.72
C TRP A 239 9.73 11.07 -4.52
N GLY A 240 9.88 10.73 -5.80
CA GLY A 240 10.93 11.28 -6.66
C GLY A 240 12.34 10.75 -6.38
N ALA A 241 12.52 9.78 -5.47
CA ALA A 241 13.83 9.22 -5.11
C ALA A 241 13.79 7.69 -5.07
N TRP A 242 14.86 7.03 -5.50
CA TRP A 242 14.97 5.56 -5.45
C TRP A 242 15.00 5.00 -4.03
N TRP A 243 15.38 5.82 -3.07
CA TRP A 243 15.43 5.49 -1.66
C TRP A 243 15.25 6.76 -0.85
N VAL A 244 14.50 6.68 0.24
CA VAL A 244 14.30 7.77 1.21
C VAL A 244 14.65 7.25 2.59
N ASP A 245 14.93 8.17 3.52
CA ASP A 245 15.19 7.79 4.91
C ASP A 245 13.89 7.40 5.61
N ASP A 246 13.48 6.15 5.41
CA ASP A 246 12.28 5.56 5.97
C ASP A 246 12.62 4.27 6.75
N PRO A 247 12.12 4.10 7.99
CA PRO A 247 12.42 2.93 8.83
C PRO A 247 12.06 1.57 8.21
N GLN A 248 10.99 1.48 7.42
CA GLN A 248 10.58 0.25 6.75
C GLN A 248 11.48 -0.07 5.57
N LEU A 249 11.84 0.92 4.76
CA LEU A 249 12.83 0.77 3.67
C LEU A 249 14.15 0.26 4.23
N ASN A 250 14.70 0.98 5.21
CA ASN A 250 15.98 0.63 5.84
C ASN A 250 15.90 -0.73 6.55
N GLY A 251 14.81 -1.03 7.25
CA GLY A 251 14.56 -2.33 7.88
C GLY A 251 14.50 -3.49 6.88
N ALA A 252 13.91 -3.27 5.72
CA ALA A 252 13.87 -4.24 4.62
C ALA A 252 15.27 -4.52 4.06
N LEU A 253 16.07 -3.48 3.82
CA LEU A 253 17.44 -3.63 3.33
C LEU A 253 18.31 -4.39 4.34
N VAL A 254 18.27 -3.99 5.61
CA VAL A 254 19.02 -4.66 6.69
C VAL A 254 18.58 -6.12 6.82
N THR A 255 17.29 -6.41 6.72
CA THR A 255 16.78 -7.79 6.74
C THR A 255 17.40 -8.64 5.62
N VAL A 256 17.44 -8.14 4.38
CA VAL A 256 18.06 -8.85 3.26
C VAL A 256 19.57 -9.03 3.48
N LEU A 257 20.27 -8.03 4.03
CA LEU A 257 21.69 -8.14 4.35
C LEU A 257 21.97 -9.17 5.46
N VAL A 258 21.12 -9.26 6.49
CA VAL A 258 21.23 -10.28 7.54
C VAL A 258 21.08 -11.69 6.93
N TYR A 259 20.12 -11.91 6.05
CA TYR A 259 19.98 -13.21 5.39
C TYR A 259 21.05 -13.47 4.32
N ALA A 260 21.66 -12.43 3.73
CA ALA A 260 22.87 -12.60 2.94
C ALA A 260 24.04 -13.10 3.82
N GLY A 261 24.18 -12.55 5.04
CA GLY A 261 25.11 -13.03 6.05
C GLY A 261 24.90 -14.51 6.42
N TYR A 262 23.64 -14.97 6.54
CA TYR A 262 23.31 -16.39 6.70
C TYR A 262 23.89 -17.25 5.56
N LEU A 263 23.71 -16.83 4.30
CA LEU A 263 24.18 -17.58 3.14
C LEU A 263 25.71 -17.61 3.07
N ILE A 264 26.37 -16.49 3.39
CA ILE A 264 27.83 -16.39 3.46
C ILE A 264 28.39 -17.32 4.54
N LEU A 265 27.86 -17.27 5.77
CA LEU A 265 28.26 -18.13 6.88
C LEU A 265 28.14 -19.61 6.49
N ARG A 266 27.03 -19.98 5.85
CA ARG A 266 26.79 -21.36 5.42
C ARG A 266 27.79 -21.79 4.35
N GLY A 267 28.15 -20.89 3.44
CA GLY A 267 29.12 -21.14 2.37
C GLY A 267 30.57 -21.25 2.86
N SER A 268 30.89 -20.68 4.03
CA SER A 268 32.25 -20.64 4.57
C SER A 268 32.62 -21.81 5.50
N VAL A 269 31.68 -22.68 5.86
CA VAL A 269 31.91 -23.80 6.78
C VAL A 269 32.00 -25.10 5.98
N GLU A 270 33.07 -25.87 6.14
CA GLU A 270 33.24 -27.13 5.40
C GLU A 270 32.54 -28.31 6.09
N ASP A 271 32.70 -28.46 7.41
CA ASP A 271 32.06 -29.53 8.19
C ASP A 271 30.53 -29.40 8.12
N GLU A 272 29.86 -30.38 7.50
CA GLU A 272 28.42 -30.37 7.27
C GLU A 272 27.58 -30.33 8.56
N ARG A 273 28.06 -30.96 9.65
CA ARG A 273 27.34 -30.97 10.93
C ARG A 273 27.45 -29.61 11.62
N LEU A 274 28.65 -29.04 11.62
CA LEU A 274 28.91 -27.71 12.15
C LEU A 274 28.14 -26.65 11.34
N LYS A 275 28.20 -26.74 10.00
CA LYS A 275 27.44 -25.89 9.06
C LYS A 275 25.96 -25.90 9.39
N ALA A 276 25.36 -27.09 9.49
CA ALA A 276 23.93 -27.23 9.80
C ALA A 276 23.56 -26.60 11.14
N ARG A 277 24.40 -26.79 12.18
CA ARG A 277 24.16 -26.24 13.52
C ARG A 277 24.29 -24.71 13.54
N LEU A 278 25.39 -24.17 13.00
CA LEU A 278 25.65 -22.72 12.97
C LEU A 278 24.61 -21.99 12.14
N ALA A 279 24.29 -22.51 10.95
CA ALA A 279 23.25 -21.96 10.11
C ALA A 279 21.89 -21.97 10.83
N ALA A 280 21.51 -23.09 11.46
CA ALA A 280 20.24 -23.15 12.18
C ALA A 280 20.15 -22.10 13.30
N VAL A 281 21.20 -21.93 14.11
CA VAL A 281 21.24 -20.90 15.16
C VAL A 281 21.13 -19.50 14.56
N TYR A 282 21.94 -19.19 13.53
CA TYR A 282 21.91 -17.90 12.85
C TYR A 282 20.50 -17.58 12.33
N ASN A 283 19.84 -18.55 11.70
CA ASN A 283 18.51 -18.36 11.13
C ASN A 283 17.45 -18.02 12.20
N LEU A 284 17.57 -18.54 13.42
CA LEU A 284 16.66 -18.16 14.51
C LEU A 284 16.81 -16.67 14.84
N PHE A 285 18.04 -16.18 14.96
CA PHE A 285 18.30 -14.75 15.18
C PHE A 285 17.88 -13.89 14.00
N ALA A 286 18.18 -14.31 12.77
CA ALA A 286 17.80 -13.60 11.56
C ALA A 286 16.28 -13.44 11.43
N PHE A 287 15.50 -14.48 11.78
CA PHE A 287 14.05 -14.41 11.77
C PHE A 287 13.51 -13.43 12.83
N VAL A 288 14.07 -13.42 14.03
CA VAL A 288 13.69 -12.45 15.07
C VAL A 288 14.01 -11.02 14.62
N ILE A 289 15.19 -10.79 14.03
CA ILE A 289 15.57 -9.48 13.48
C ILE A 289 14.59 -9.04 12.39
N LEU A 290 14.25 -9.93 11.46
CA LEU A 290 13.24 -9.67 10.41
C LEU A 290 11.90 -9.25 11.02
N MET A 291 11.43 -9.95 12.06
CA MET A 291 10.18 -9.59 12.76
C MET A 291 10.28 -8.23 13.43
N ILE A 292 11.41 -7.93 14.07
CA ILE A 292 11.62 -6.63 14.72
C ILE A 292 11.61 -5.52 13.66
N LEU A 293 12.40 -5.64 12.60
CA LEU A 293 12.60 -4.58 11.61
C LEU A 293 11.36 -4.31 10.77
N LEU A 294 10.61 -5.34 10.38
CA LEU A 294 9.49 -5.20 9.44
C LEU A 294 8.11 -5.20 10.11
N MET A 295 7.97 -5.74 11.33
CA MET A 295 6.68 -5.82 12.00
C MET A 295 6.60 -5.01 13.29
N VAL A 296 7.72 -4.80 14.01
CA VAL A 296 7.72 -4.10 15.30
C VAL A 296 8.12 -2.64 15.13
N LEU A 297 9.32 -2.36 14.61
CA LEU A 297 9.88 -1.02 14.45
C LEU A 297 8.95 -0.04 13.70
N PRO A 298 8.28 -0.42 12.60
CA PRO A 298 7.39 0.48 11.87
C PRO A 298 6.15 0.93 12.65
N ARG A 299 5.86 0.30 13.80
CA ARG A 299 4.72 0.66 14.66
C ARG A 299 5.06 1.76 15.67
N PHE A 300 6.35 2.02 15.86
CA PHE A 300 6.87 3.01 16.81
C PHE A 300 7.57 4.18 16.12
N THR A 301 7.44 4.27 14.80
CA THR A 301 8.11 5.27 13.98
C THR A 301 7.15 5.82 12.94
N GLU A 302 7.32 7.10 12.59
CA GLU A 302 6.64 7.68 11.43
C GLU A 302 7.24 7.10 10.15
N SER A 303 6.39 6.86 9.16
CA SER A 303 6.77 6.18 7.93
C SER A 303 6.00 6.77 6.77
N LEU A 304 6.67 6.94 5.64
CA LEU A 304 6.08 7.42 4.38
C LEU A 304 5.25 6.34 3.67
N HIS A 305 5.37 5.08 4.09
CA HIS A 305 4.60 3.98 3.51
C HIS A 305 3.08 4.21 3.62
N PRO A 306 2.33 4.00 2.52
CA PRO A 306 0.87 4.08 2.52
C PRO A 306 0.22 3.19 3.59
N GLY A 307 -0.84 3.68 4.24
CA GLY A 307 -1.63 2.93 5.23
C GLY A 307 -1.05 2.86 6.66
N LYS A 308 -0.16 3.80 7.03
CA LYS A 308 0.52 3.82 8.34
C LYS A 308 0.24 5.08 9.20
N GLY A 309 -0.66 5.97 8.79
CA GLY A 309 -1.10 7.13 9.58
C GLY A 309 -1.99 6.79 10.80
N GLY A 310 -1.83 5.60 11.36
CA GLY A 310 -2.75 4.93 12.28
C GLY A 310 -2.51 3.41 12.23
N ASN A 311 -3.07 2.66 13.18
CA ASN A 311 -2.81 1.23 13.47
C ASN A 311 -2.29 0.41 12.24
N PRO A 312 -1.06 -0.12 12.28
CA PRO A 312 -0.35 -0.67 11.13
C PRO A 312 -0.89 -1.97 10.52
N GLY A 313 -2.04 -2.46 10.99
CA GLY A 313 -2.84 -3.43 10.27
C GLY A 313 -3.80 -2.67 9.37
N PHE A 314 -3.65 -2.83 8.04
CA PHE A 314 -4.51 -2.27 7.00
C PHE A 314 -5.93 -2.02 7.52
N ASN A 315 -6.21 -0.78 7.95
CA ASN A 315 -7.43 -0.49 8.70
C ASN A 315 -8.61 -0.50 7.72
N SER A 316 -9.83 -0.66 8.25
CA SER A 316 -11.05 -0.88 7.47
C SER A 316 -11.35 0.20 6.40
N TYR A 317 -10.77 1.40 6.55
CA TYR A 317 -10.90 2.53 5.62
C TYR A 317 -9.83 2.56 4.50
N ASP A 318 -8.66 1.93 4.68
CA ASP A 318 -7.50 2.05 3.75
C ASP A 318 -7.48 1.00 2.63
N LEU A 319 -8.35 0.00 2.71
CA LEU A 319 -8.56 -0.97 1.65
C LEU A 319 -10.06 -1.03 1.37
N ASP A 320 -10.52 -0.22 0.42
CA ASP A 320 -11.83 -0.42 -0.21
C ASP A 320 -11.98 -1.91 -0.58
N SER A 321 -13.20 -2.42 -0.45
CA SER A 321 -13.63 -3.75 -0.89
C SER A 321 -13.07 -4.12 -2.26
N SER A 322 -12.97 -3.14 -3.16
CA SER A 322 -12.37 -3.25 -4.49
C SER A 322 -10.92 -3.72 -4.45
N LEU A 323 -10.08 -3.09 -3.65
CA LEU A 323 -8.65 -3.40 -3.57
C LEU A 323 -8.40 -4.79 -2.96
N ARG A 324 -9.21 -5.18 -1.96
CA ARG A 324 -9.10 -6.48 -1.28
C ARG A 324 -9.38 -7.65 -2.22
N ALA A 325 -10.29 -7.47 -3.17
CA ALA A 325 -10.65 -8.49 -4.15
C ALA A 325 -9.46 -8.92 -5.02
N VAL A 326 -8.48 -8.04 -5.25
CA VAL A 326 -7.27 -8.34 -6.01
C VAL A 326 -6.08 -8.68 -5.10
N PHE A 327 -5.94 -7.95 -3.99
CA PHE A 327 -4.80 -8.08 -3.09
C PHE A 327 -4.67 -9.47 -2.46
N TYR A 328 -5.76 -10.03 -1.91
CA TYR A 328 -5.67 -11.34 -1.25
C TYR A 328 -5.39 -12.50 -2.22
N PRO A 329 -6.03 -12.55 -3.41
CA PRO A 329 -5.59 -13.46 -4.47
C PRO A 329 -4.12 -13.31 -4.84
N ALA A 330 -3.59 -12.07 -4.84
CA ALA A 330 -2.17 -11.83 -5.09
C ALA A 330 -1.30 -12.46 -4.00
N VAL A 331 -1.57 -12.18 -2.73
CA VAL A 331 -0.84 -12.77 -1.59
C VAL A 331 -0.83 -14.29 -1.69
N LEU A 332 -1.99 -14.91 -1.92
CA LEU A 332 -2.10 -16.36 -2.06
C LEU A 332 -1.33 -16.88 -3.29
N GLY A 333 -1.49 -16.25 -4.46
CA GLY A 333 -0.82 -16.64 -5.70
C GLY A 333 0.70 -16.60 -5.58
N TRP A 334 1.24 -15.52 -5.02
CA TRP A 334 2.69 -15.36 -4.78
C TRP A 334 3.22 -16.36 -3.75
N MET A 335 2.49 -16.62 -2.65
CA MET A 335 2.86 -17.63 -1.67
C MET A 335 2.88 -19.05 -2.26
N LEU A 336 1.91 -19.39 -3.10
CA LEU A 336 1.87 -20.68 -3.80
C LEU A 336 3.05 -20.80 -4.78
N LEU A 337 3.35 -19.74 -5.55
CA LEU A 337 4.52 -19.71 -6.42
C LEU A 337 5.82 -19.88 -5.63
N GLY A 338 6.02 -19.12 -4.55
CA GLY A 338 7.20 -19.22 -3.70
C GLY A 338 7.34 -20.60 -3.07
N THR A 339 6.25 -21.20 -2.61
CA THR A 339 6.24 -22.58 -2.08
C THR A 339 6.60 -23.60 -3.18
N TRP A 340 6.15 -23.38 -4.41
CA TRP A 340 6.52 -24.24 -5.53
C TRP A 340 8.01 -24.12 -5.86
N MET A 341 8.55 -22.90 -5.94
CA MET A 341 9.97 -22.66 -6.14
C MET A 341 10.81 -23.30 -5.03
N TYR A 342 10.39 -23.15 -3.77
CA TYR A 342 11.01 -23.83 -2.62
C TYR A 342 11.05 -25.35 -2.79
N ARG A 343 9.94 -25.98 -3.20
CA ARG A 343 9.90 -27.44 -3.42
C ARG A 343 10.84 -27.88 -4.53
N ILE A 344 10.90 -27.14 -5.64
CA ILE A 344 11.85 -27.41 -6.74
C ILE A 344 13.28 -27.30 -6.23
N ARG A 345 13.60 -26.21 -5.51
CA ARG A 345 14.95 -25.97 -4.98
C ARG A 345 15.37 -27.08 -4.01
N LEU A 346 14.48 -27.47 -3.09
CA LEU A 346 14.73 -28.56 -2.15
C LEU A 346 15.00 -29.89 -2.87
N GLN A 347 14.21 -30.21 -3.90
CA GLN A 347 14.41 -31.43 -4.69
C GLN A 347 15.74 -31.40 -5.45
N ALA A 348 16.10 -30.25 -6.04
CA ALA A 348 17.38 -30.07 -6.72
C ALA A 348 18.56 -30.26 -5.76
N THR A 349 18.53 -29.65 -4.57
CA THR A 349 19.60 -29.81 -3.57
C THR A 349 19.71 -31.25 -3.07
N GLN A 350 18.58 -31.94 -2.86
CA GLN A 350 18.58 -33.36 -2.50
C GLN A 350 19.20 -34.25 -3.58
N LEU A 351 18.87 -33.98 -4.86
CA LEU A 351 19.41 -34.73 -5.98
C LEU A 351 20.92 -34.51 -6.11
N ASN A 352 21.39 -33.26 -6.01
CA ASN A 352 22.83 -32.96 -6.06
C ASN A 352 23.60 -33.67 -4.92
N ARG A 353 23.09 -33.64 -3.69
CA ARG A 353 23.73 -34.37 -2.58
C ARG A 353 23.78 -35.88 -2.81
N LYS A 354 22.74 -36.46 -3.44
CA LYS A 354 22.76 -37.89 -3.82
C LYS A 354 23.78 -38.18 -4.91
N LEU A 355 23.88 -37.33 -5.92
CA LEU A 355 24.85 -37.47 -7.01
C LEU A 355 26.29 -37.41 -6.48
N HIS A 356 26.61 -36.45 -5.59
CA HIS A 356 27.95 -36.38 -4.99
C HIS A 356 28.30 -37.65 -4.21
N ARG A 357 27.37 -38.20 -3.41
CA ARG A 357 27.57 -39.46 -2.69
C ARG A 357 27.70 -40.71 -3.56
N LEU A 358 27.26 -40.65 -4.82
CA LEU A 358 27.42 -41.75 -5.78
C LEU A 358 28.73 -41.64 -6.57
N ASN A 359 29.32 -40.45 -6.61
CA ASN A 359 30.58 -40.17 -7.29
C ASN A 359 31.80 -40.24 -6.34
N GLU A 360 31.56 -40.23 -5.03
CA GLU A 360 32.49 -40.63 -3.96
C GLU A 360 32.44 -42.15 -3.78
#